data_AF-A0A970EWX1-F1
#
_entry.id   AF-A0A970EWX1-F1
#
_cell.length_a   1.000
_cell.length_b   1.000
_cell.length_c   1.000
_cell.angle_alpha   90.00
_cell.angle_beta   90.00
_cell.angle_gamma   90.00
#
_symmetry.space_group_name_H-M   'P 1'
#
loop_
_entity.id
_entity.type
_entity.pdbx_description
1 polymer ?
#
loop_
_entity_poly.entity_id
_entity_poly.type
_entity_poly.pdbx_seq_one_letter_code
_entity_poly.pdbx_strand_id
1 'polypeptide(L)' 'METHRITSRRNPVIVDAIKLLSDTAYRKQSGLIAAEGTKLLYDAMESGVEVEIAVVSENIEQELKDFR' A
#
# COMPACT_ATOMS: atom_id res chain seq x y z
N MET A 1 0.96 -8.08 -12.54
CA MET A 1 1.65 -7.82 -11.26
C MET A 1 2.26 -9.11 -10.78
N GLU A 2 3.52 -9.05 -10.35
CA GLU A 2 4.15 -10.15 -9.62
C GLU A 2 3.76 -10.07 -8.15
N THR A 3 3.58 -11.20 -7.48
CA THR A 3 3.18 -11.26 -6.07
C THR A 3 4.30 -11.88 -5.25
N HIS A 4 4.68 -11.22 -4.15
CA HIS A 4 5.77 -11.65 -3.28
C HIS A 4 5.29 -11.76 -1.83
N ARG A 5 5.55 -12.90 -1.19
CA ARG A 5 5.21 -13.09 0.22
C ARG A 5 6.25 -12.40 1.12
N ILE A 6 5.81 -11.43 1.92
CA ILE A 6 6.66 -10.73 2.87
C ILE A 6 6.58 -11.42 4.24
N THR A 7 7.73 -11.89 4.75
CA THR A 7 7.83 -12.58 6.04
C THR A 7 8.61 -11.79 7.11
N SER A 8 9.17 -10.63 6.74
CA SER A 8 10.03 -9.82 7.62
C SER A 8 9.58 -8.37 7.63
N ARG A 9 9.50 -7.78 8.82
CA ARG A 9 9.24 -6.33 9.02
C ARG A 9 10.38 -5.45 8.49
N ARG A 10 11.58 -6.02 8.29
CA ARG A 10 12.74 -5.33 7.70
C ARG A 10 12.75 -5.42 6.17
N ASN A 11 11.71 -5.98 5.54
CA ASN A 11 11.60 -5.97 4.10
C ASN A 11 11.62 -4.51 3.59
N PRO A 12 12.42 -4.18 2.55
CA PRO A 12 12.53 -2.81 2.05
C PRO A 12 11.19 -2.15 1.73
N VAL A 13 10.24 -2.89 1.13
CA VAL A 13 8.89 -2.38 0.80
C VAL A 13 8.15 -1.93 2.04
N ILE A 14 8.23 -2.69 3.14
CA ILE A 14 7.58 -2.34 4.41
C ILE A 14 8.25 -1.11 5.04
N VAL A 15 9.58 -1.06 5.03
CA VAL A 15 10.34 0.07 5.58
C VAL A 15 10.04 1.35 4.79
N ASP A 16 9.98 1.26 3.47
CA ASP A 16 9.70 2.38 2.60
C ASP A 16 8.25 2.86 2.75
N ALA A 17 7.27 1.95 2.84
CA ALA A 17 5.87 2.31 3.13
C ALA A 17 5.74 3.09 4.45
N ILE A 18 6.42 2.65 5.52
CA ILE A 18 6.42 3.36 6.82
C ILE A 18 7.01 4.77 6.67
N LYS A 19 8.09 4.94 5.89
CA LYS A 19 8.66 6.26 5.61
C LYS A 19 7.71 7.13 4.80
N LEU A 20 7.05 6.58 3.78
CA LEU A 20 6.06 7.33 3.00
C LEU A 20 4.90 7.83 3.87
N LEU A 21 4.47 7.06 4.88
CA LEU A 21 3.43 7.50 5.81
C LEU A 21 3.90 8.60 6.76
N SER A 22 5.15 8.55 7.23
CA SER A 22 5.63 9.41 8.33
C SER A 22 6.49 10.61 7.91
N ASP A 23 7.11 10.59 6.72
CA ASP A 23 8.12 11.56 6.31
C ASP A 23 7.72 12.33 5.04
N THR A 24 7.44 13.63 5.22
CA THR A 24 7.08 14.54 4.13
C THR A 24 8.23 14.81 3.17
N ALA A 25 9.46 14.91 3.66
CA ALA A 25 10.62 15.15 2.82
C ALA A 25 10.89 13.92 1.94
N TYR A 26 10.75 12.72 2.51
CA TYR A 26 10.88 11.47 1.78
C TYR A 26 9.83 11.35 0.66
N ARG A 27 8.55 11.66 0.94
CA ARG A 27 7.50 11.71 -0.11
C ARG A 27 7.83 12.67 -1.25
N LYS A 28 8.32 13.88 -0.92
CA LYS A 28 8.70 14.87 -1.95
C LYS A 28 9.88 14.40 -2.79
N GLN A 29 10.85 13.73 -2.18
CA GLN A 29 12.03 13.21 -2.86
C GLN A 29 11.70 12.01 -3.75
N SER A 30 10.86 11.08 -3.26
CA SER A 30 10.49 9.87 -3.99
C SER A 30 9.43 10.12 -5.06
N GLY A 31 8.62 11.17 -4.91
CA GLY A 31 7.43 11.39 -5.75
C GLY A 31 6.28 10.46 -5.45
N LEU A 32 6.36 9.68 -4.36
CA LEU A 32 5.37 8.68 -3.97
C LEU A 32 4.62 9.09 -2.70
N ILE A 33 3.41 8.56 -2.56
CA ILE A 33 2.56 8.70 -1.37
C ILE A 33 2.09 7.29 -0.96
N ALA A 34 2.00 7.04 0.34
CA ALA A 34 1.35 5.84 0.88
C ALA A 34 0.03 6.22 1.54
N ALA A 35 -0.96 5.34 1.42
CA ALA A 35 -2.26 5.44 2.07
C ALA A 35 -2.67 4.05 2.57
N GLU A 36 -3.44 4.00 3.66
CA GLU A 36 -3.87 2.76 4.29
C GLU A 36 -5.41 2.66 4.29
N GLY A 37 -5.92 1.45 4.05
CA GLY A 37 -7.35 1.15 4.09
C GLY A 37 -7.94 0.77 2.74
N THR A 38 -8.84 -0.21 2.75
CA THR A 38 -9.50 -0.77 1.56
C THR A 38 -10.28 0.26 0.76
N LYS A 39 -10.97 1.18 1.45
CA LYS A 39 -11.68 2.28 0.78
C LYS A 39 -10.73 3.20 0.00
N LEU A 40 -9.59 3.59 0.58
CA LEU A 40 -8.64 4.47 -0.09
C LEU A 40 -8.00 3.78 -1.30
N LEU A 41 -7.73 2.48 -1.20
CA LEU A 41 -7.27 1.69 -2.34
C LEU A 41 -8.32 1.67 -3.46
N TYR A 42 -9.60 1.45 -3.12
CA TYR A 42 -10.70 1.48 -4.07
C TYR A 42 -10.83 2.86 -4.73
N ASP A 43 -10.87 3.94 -3.93
CA ASP A 43 -10.99 5.31 -4.44
C ASP A 43 -9.79 5.68 -5.35
N ALA A 44 -8.57 5.22 -5.04
CA ALA A 44 -7.39 5.43 -5.88
C ALA A 44 -7.50 4.73 -7.24
N MET A 45 -7.99 3.49 -7.26
CA MET A 45 -8.24 2.74 -8.50
C MET A 45 -9.31 3.41 -9.37
N GLU A 46 -10.42 3.85 -8.78
CA GLU A 46 -11.51 4.55 -9.50
C GLU A 46 -11.08 5.93 -10.02
N SER A 47 -10.15 6.59 -9.31
CA SER A 47 -9.64 7.91 -9.71
C SER A 47 -8.63 7.85 -10.86
N GLY A 48 -8.23 6.65 -11.30
CA GLY A 48 -7.22 6.47 -12.35
C GLY A 48 -5.80 6.77 -11.89
N VAL A 49 -5.54 6.77 -10.58
CA VAL A 49 -4.19 6.91 -10.04
C VAL A 49 -3.43 5.60 -10.27
N GLU A 50 -2.18 5.69 -10.70
CA GLU A 50 -1.30 4.54 -10.84
C GLU A 50 -0.90 4.00 -9.46
N VAL A 51 -1.11 2.70 -9.25
CA VAL A 51 -0.75 2.01 -8.01
C VAL A 51 0.56 1.26 -8.24
N GLU A 52 1.65 1.77 -7.65
CA GLU A 52 2.99 1.17 -7.75
C GLU A 52 3.08 -0.16 -6.98
N ILE A 53 2.63 -0.15 -5.71
CA ILE A 53 2.67 -1.32 -4.82
C ILE A 53 1.42 -1.33 -3.94
N ALA A 54 0.78 -2.50 -3.81
CA ALA A 54 -0.22 -2.78 -2.80
C ALA A 54 0.31 -3.81 -1.80
N VAL A 55 0.35 -3.45 -0.52
CA VAL A 55 0.67 -4.37 0.58
C VAL A 55 -0.64 -4.78 1.24
N VAL A 56 -0.91 -6.08 1.27
CA VAL A 56 -2.17 -6.65 1.78
C VAL A 56 -1.90 -7.76 2.79
N SER A 57 -2.86 -7.99 3.68
CA SER A 57 -2.85 -9.17 4.56
C SER A 57 -3.09 -10.43 3.73
N GLU A 58 -2.63 -11.60 4.20
CA GLU A 58 -2.89 -12.89 3.53
C GLU A 58 -4.39 -13.20 3.44
N ASN A 59 -5.21 -12.61 4.33
CA ASN A 59 -6.64 -12.86 4.42
C ASN A 59 -7.49 -11.74 3.79
N ILE A 60 -6.89 -10.86 2.97
CA ILE A 60 -7.56 -9.69 2.39
C ILE A 60 -8.83 -10.05 1.61
N GLU A 61 -8.86 -11.23 0.97
CA GLU A 61 -10.05 -11.70 0.25
C GLU A 61 -11.27 -11.87 1.15
N GLN A 62 -11.06 -12.28 2.40
CA GLN A 62 -12.14 -12.39 3.38
C GLN A 62 -12.56 -11.01 3.89
N GLU A 63 -11.59 -10.15 4.23
CA GLU A 63 -11.86 -8.78 4.68
C GLU A 63 -12.66 -7.98 3.64
N LEU A 64 -12.35 -8.16 2.34
CA LEU A 64 -13.06 -7.48 1.24
C LEU A 64 -14.49 -8.01 1.03
N LYS A 65 -14.76 -9.29 1.32
CA LYS A 65 -16.12 -9.86 1.26
C LYS A 65 -17.00 -9.29 2.36
N ASP A 66 -16.43 -9.10 3.55
CA ASP A 66 -17.15 -8.58 4.71
C ASP A 66 -17.41 -7.06 4.61
N PHE A 67 -16.70 -6.37 3.71
CA PHE A 67 -16.85 -4.93 3.46
C PHE A 67 -17.97 -4.59 2.45
N ARG A 68 -18.52 -5.58 1.73
CA ARG A 68 -19.59 -5.41 0.73
C ARG A 68 -20.99 -5.56 1.31
#